data_AF-A0A397ELJ8-F1
#
_entry.id   AF-A0A397ELJ8-F1
#
_cell.length_a   1.000
_cell.length_b   1.000
_cell.length_c   1.000
_cell.angle_alpha   90.00
_cell.angle_beta   90.00
_cell.angle_gamma   90.00
#
_symmetry.space_group_name_H-M   'P 1'
#
loop_
_entity.id
_entity.type
_entity.pdbx_description
1 polymer ?
#
loop_
_entity_poly.entity_id
_entity_poly.type
_entity_poly.pdbx_seq_one_letter_code
_entity_poly.pdbx_strand_id
1 'polypeptide(L)'
;MTGTADMLLVKRRGLASNPLAGVMLVIDIKKGVQPSHSGQALGQLVSASPKAPLHCYPMSLLTDLNKHWEFTWFNDDHFVGSAGNEYRRTRDVAKEMVHELRRQLELQQKRERVVEHRALTAELRRHQFEVSLKQCRHHLQHLEANVKHHIVSILLGGLLGALFGWLVAIILIVVDTPTFVAMFLMGPFVAGGAIFGVGLGLATRQRKLLAVHKRIQHPVVSAKSTQPPAKRTVLRTAMGCAKDALFEYMRS
;
A
#
# COMPACT_ATOMS: atom_id res chain seq x y z
N MET A 1 -29.48 69.62 3.02
CA MET A 1 -28.88 69.04 1.81
C MET A 1 -30.00 68.51 0.93
N THR A 2 -30.13 69.01 -0.30
CA THR A 2 -31.08 68.54 -1.31
C THR A 2 -30.37 67.52 -2.21
N GLY A 3 -30.35 66.26 -1.79
CA GLY A 3 -29.81 65.14 -2.58
C GLY A 3 -30.94 64.24 -3.05
N THR A 4 -30.89 63.81 -4.31
CA THR A 4 -31.80 62.80 -4.89
C THR A 4 -31.05 61.47 -4.98
N ALA A 5 -31.62 60.44 -4.37
CA ALA A 5 -31.17 59.05 -4.54
C ALA A 5 -31.94 58.40 -5.69
N ASP A 6 -31.28 57.53 -6.46
CA ASP A 6 -31.93 56.83 -7.57
C ASP A 6 -32.92 55.76 -7.06
N MET A 7 -32.55 55.03 -6.01
CA MET A 7 -33.40 54.05 -5.34
C MET A 7 -33.20 54.03 -3.83
N LEU A 8 -34.27 53.76 -3.09
CA LEU A 8 -34.27 53.61 -1.63
C LEU A 8 -34.95 52.30 -1.25
N LEU A 9 -34.29 51.51 -0.41
CA LEU A 9 -34.92 50.39 0.28
C LEU A 9 -35.40 50.88 1.64
N VAL A 10 -36.72 50.86 1.84
CA VAL A 10 -37.36 51.39 3.06
C VAL A 10 -38.18 50.30 3.72
N LYS A 11 -38.05 50.16 5.05
CA LYS A 11 -38.88 49.26 5.86
C LYS A 11 -40.33 49.76 5.90
N ARG A 12 -41.27 48.93 5.46
CA ARG A 12 -42.71 49.26 5.32
C ARG A 12 -43.35 49.90 6.56
N ARG A 13 -42.90 49.52 7.78
CA ARG A 13 -43.42 50.08 9.05
C ARG A 13 -42.96 51.51 9.35
N GLY A 14 -41.83 51.96 8.80
CA GLY A 14 -41.29 53.31 9.02
C GLY A 14 -41.90 54.39 8.11
N LEU A 15 -42.59 53.97 7.04
CA LEU A 15 -43.15 54.88 6.04
C LEU A 15 -44.32 55.73 6.58
N ALA A 16 -44.97 55.27 7.65
CA ALA A 16 -46.15 55.92 8.22
C ALA A 16 -45.85 57.18 9.03
N SER A 17 -44.61 57.35 9.52
CA SER A 17 -44.21 58.50 10.35
C SER A 17 -43.33 59.50 9.58
N ASN A 18 -42.36 59.02 8.81
CA ASN A 18 -41.49 59.82 7.97
C ASN A 18 -40.87 58.92 6.88
N PRO A 19 -40.92 59.30 5.58
CA PRO A 19 -40.39 58.47 4.49
C PRO A 19 -38.90 58.13 4.66
N LEU A 20 -38.14 58.94 5.40
CA LEU A 20 -36.72 58.71 5.68
C LEU A 20 -36.48 57.85 6.93
N ALA A 21 -37.48 57.66 7.80
CA ALA A 21 -37.31 56.96 9.08
C ALA A 21 -37.25 55.44 8.99
N GLY A 22 -37.32 54.89 7.78
CA GLY A 22 -37.19 53.45 7.53
C GLY A 22 -36.13 53.09 6.50
N VAL A 23 -35.32 54.05 6.04
CA VAL A 23 -34.32 53.81 4.99
C VAL A 23 -33.26 52.85 5.51
N MET A 24 -33.10 51.72 4.83
CA MET A 24 -32.11 50.68 5.13
C MET A 24 -30.97 50.67 4.14
N LEU A 25 -31.27 50.94 2.86
CA LEU A 25 -30.27 50.97 1.79
C LEU A 25 -30.57 52.14 0.85
N VAL A 26 -29.59 52.99 0.62
CA VAL A 26 -29.59 54.04 -0.39
C VAL A 26 -28.80 53.51 -1.59
N ILE A 27 -29.38 53.53 -2.78
CA ILE A 27 -28.72 53.04 -4.00
C ILE A 27 -28.63 54.18 -5.00
N ASP A 28 -27.40 54.52 -5.37
CA ASP A 28 -27.09 55.49 -6.42
C ASP A 28 -26.43 54.78 -7.60
N ILE A 29 -27.02 54.95 -8.78
CA ILE A 29 -26.57 54.31 -10.02
C ILE A 29 -26.00 55.38 -10.94
N LYS A 30 -24.71 55.27 -11.27
CA LYS A 30 -24.02 56.24 -12.14
C LYS A 30 -23.42 55.56 -13.35
N LYS A 31 -23.53 56.15 -14.53
CA LYS A 31 -22.89 55.62 -15.76
C LYS A 31 -21.36 55.50 -15.66
N GLY A 32 -20.75 56.24 -14.71
CA GLY A 32 -19.38 56.05 -14.25
C GLY A 32 -19.22 56.65 -12.84
N VAL A 33 -18.59 55.90 -11.93
CA VAL A 33 -18.37 56.36 -10.56
C VAL A 33 -17.17 57.32 -10.53
N GLN A 34 -17.38 58.54 -10.02
CA GLN A 34 -16.35 59.55 -9.80
C GLN A 34 -16.19 59.80 -8.29
N PRO A 35 -15.03 60.28 -7.82
CA PRO A 35 -14.82 60.55 -6.39
C PRO A 35 -15.82 61.54 -5.76
N SER A 36 -16.34 62.48 -6.57
CA SER A 36 -17.39 63.43 -6.14
C SER A 36 -18.72 62.73 -5.79
N HIS A 37 -19.02 61.59 -6.42
CA HIS A 37 -20.23 60.81 -6.18
C HIS A 37 -20.17 60.09 -4.83
N SER A 38 -19.00 59.62 -4.38
CA SER A 38 -18.84 58.99 -3.07
C SER A 38 -19.10 59.97 -1.93
N GLY A 39 -18.71 61.25 -2.08
CA GLY A 39 -19.03 62.30 -1.11
C GLY A 39 -20.53 62.62 -1.05
N GLN A 40 -21.22 62.58 -2.19
CA GLN A 40 -22.67 62.75 -2.25
C GLN A 40 -23.42 61.57 -1.61
N ALA A 41 -23.02 60.34 -1.93
CA ALA A 41 -23.58 59.12 -1.35
C ALA A 41 -23.38 59.08 0.18
N LEU A 42 -22.21 59.51 0.66
CA LEU A 42 -21.94 59.67 2.09
C LEU A 42 -22.84 60.73 2.73
N GLY A 43 -23.00 61.90 2.10
CA GLY A 43 -23.89 62.95 2.60
C GLY A 43 -25.36 62.49 2.69
N GLN A 44 -25.83 61.71 1.71
CA GLN A 44 -27.15 61.08 1.75
C GLN A 44 -27.26 60.08 2.91
N LEU A 45 -26.24 59.24 3.11
CA LEU A 45 -26.19 58.27 4.20
C LEU A 45 -26.21 58.93 5.58
N VAL A 46 -25.41 59.99 5.76
CA VAL A 46 -25.39 60.82 6.99
C VAL A 46 -26.76 61.44 7.24
N SER A 47 -27.48 61.84 6.18
CA SER A 47 -28.82 62.42 6.33
C SER A 47 -29.90 61.39 6.72
N ALA A 48 -29.69 60.11 6.37
CA ALA A 48 -30.59 59.00 6.69
C ALA A 48 -30.33 58.42 8.09
N SER A 49 -29.08 58.42 8.55
CA SER A 49 -28.66 57.79 9.82
C SER A 49 -29.39 58.31 11.07
N PRO A 50 -29.51 59.64 11.34
CA PRO A 50 -30.20 60.15 12.52
C PRO A 50 -31.71 59.85 12.54
N LYS A 51 -32.28 59.51 11.38
CA LYS A 51 -33.69 59.19 11.23
C LYS A 51 -33.95 57.69 11.29
N ALA A 52 -32.90 56.86 11.28
CA ALA A 52 -33.04 55.42 11.29
C ALA A 52 -33.55 54.93 12.67
N PRO A 53 -34.30 53.81 12.71
CA PRO A 53 -34.71 53.20 13.98
C PRO A 53 -33.51 52.76 14.82
N LEU A 54 -33.66 52.65 16.15
CA LEU A 54 -32.62 52.10 17.02
C LEU A 54 -32.12 50.74 16.49
N HIS A 55 -30.79 50.57 16.45
CA HIS A 55 -30.08 49.40 15.90
C HIS A 55 -30.27 49.15 14.39
N CYS A 56 -30.63 50.18 13.62
CA CYS A 56 -30.60 50.14 12.16
C CYS A 56 -29.54 51.09 11.62
N TYR A 57 -28.48 50.55 11.01
CA TYR A 57 -27.48 51.34 10.30
C TYR A 57 -27.84 51.35 8.82
N PRO A 58 -28.25 52.50 8.25
CA PRO A 58 -28.47 52.57 6.82
C PRO A 58 -27.14 52.31 6.09
N MET A 59 -27.23 51.63 4.97
CA MET A 59 -26.11 51.37 4.05
C MET A 59 -26.31 52.21 2.77
N SER A 60 -25.23 52.60 2.11
CA SER A 60 -25.22 53.23 0.80
C SER A 60 -24.51 52.31 -0.19
N LEU A 61 -25.10 52.13 -1.36
CA LEU A 61 -24.53 51.42 -2.50
C LEU A 61 -24.38 52.40 -3.66
N LEU A 62 -23.15 52.64 -4.09
CA LEU A 62 -22.83 53.41 -5.29
C LEU A 62 -22.30 52.45 -6.37
N THR A 63 -22.97 52.39 -7.52
CA THR A 63 -22.60 51.43 -8.57
C THR A 63 -22.73 51.97 -9.98
N ASP A 64 -21.88 51.47 -10.89
CA ASP A 64 -22.01 51.64 -12.34
C ASP A 64 -22.70 50.47 -13.05
N LEU A 65 -23.27 49.55 -12.27
CA LEU A 65 -23.86 48.26 -12.69
C LEU A 65 -22.90 47.31 -13.42
N ASN A 66 -21.65 47.72 -13.62
CA ASN A 66 -20.65 46.99 -14.36
C ASN A 66 -19.50 46.60 -13.43
N LYS A 67 -18.52 47.49 -13.26
CA LYS A 67 -17.24 47.20 -12.64
C LYS A 67 -17.10 47.81 -11.24
N HIS A 68 -17.87 48.84 -10.90
CA HIS A 68 -17.81 49.53 -9.61
C HIS A 68 -19.03 49.22 -8.77
N TRP A 69 -18.78 48.67 -7.59
CA TRP A 69 -19.76 48.40 -6.55
C TRP A 69 -19.15 48.88 -5.25
N GLU A 70 -19.62 50.01 -4.75
CA GLU A 70 -19.10 50.64 -3.54
C GLU A 70 -20.16 50.58 -2.45
N PHE A 71 -19.90 49.81 -1.39
CA PHE A 71 -20.79 49.73 -0.23
C PHE A 71 -20.20 50.54 0.92
N THR A 72 -20.99 51.46 1.46
CA THR A 72 -20.61 52.35 2.57
C THR A 72 -21.65 52.22 3.68
N TRP A 73 -21.23 52.01 4.93
CA TRP A 73 -22.16 51.94 6.07
C TRP A 73 -21.54 52.57 7.33
N PHE A 74 -22.40 52.88 8.31
CA PHE A 74 -21.97 53.33 9.63
C PHE A 74 -22.00 52.16 10.63
N ASN A 75 -21.08 52.17 11.59
CA ASN A 75 -21.14 51.35 12.80
C ASN A 75 -21.10 52.30 14.02
N ASP A 76 -21.46 51.82 15.21
CA ASP A 76 -21.78 52.62 16.40
C ASP A 76 -20.79 53.74 16.76
N ASP A 77 -19.50 53.63 16.40
CA ASP A 77 -18.51 54.65 16.77
C ASP A 77 -17.70 55.29 15.63
N HIS A 78 -17.63 54.77 14.39
CA HIS A 78 -16.87 55.41 13.29
C HIS A 78 -17.30 54.95 11.88
N PHE A 79 -16.87 55.70 10.83
CA PHE A 79 -16.98 55.34 9.41
C PHE A 79 -16.19 54.05 9.12
N VAL A 80 -16.86 52.96 8.73
CA VAL A 80 -16.23 51.63 8.53
C VAL A 80 -16.24 51.24 7.05
N GLY A 81 -15.42 51.94 6.25
CA GLY A 81 -14.88 51.41 4.99
C GLY A 81 -15.82 51.26 3.79
N SER A 82 -15.18 51.10 2.63
CA SER A 82 -15.77 50.96 1.30
C SER A 82 -15.29 49.63 0.70
N ALA A 83 -16.19 48.65 0.54
CA ALA A 83 -15.84 47.29 0.10
C ALA A 83 -16.41 46.99 -1.29
N GLY A 84 -15.54 46.91 -2.31
CA GLY A 84 -15.96 46.65 -3.69
C GLY A 84 -15.02 45.76 -4.48
N ASN A 85 -13.79 46.22 -4.69
CA ASN A 85 -12.87 45.58 -5.63
C ASN A 85 -11.82 44.66 -4.98
N GLU A 86 -11.44 44.90 -3.73
CA GLU A 86 -10.43 44.08 -3.03
C GLU A 86 -10.95 42.68 -2.68
N TYR A 87 -12.20 42.56 -2.24
CA TYR A 87 -12.79 41.27 -1.89
C TYR A 87 -12.91 40.29 -3.07
N ARG A 88 -13.17 40.77 -4.30
CA ARG A 88 -13.17 39.91 -5.49
C ARG A 88 -11.78 39.33 -5.75
N ARG A 89 -10.74 40.16 -5.71
CA ARG A 89 -9.36 39.68 -5.89
C ARG A 89 -8.97 38.67 -4.82
N THR A 90 -9.24 38.96 -3.54
CA THR A 90 -8.90 38.04 -2.45
C THR A 90 -9.63 36.70 -2.58
N ARG A 91 -10.89 36.71 -2.99
CA ARG A 91 -11.67 35.48 -3.24
C ARG A 91 -11.11 34.68 -4.42
N ASP A 92 -10.76 35.34 -5.51
CA ASP A 92 -10.29 34.67 -6.72
C ASP A 92 -8.89 34.07 -6.49
N VAL A 93 -8.01 34.78 -5.76
CA VAL A 93 -6.72 34.24 -5.27
C VAL A 93 -6.94 33.04 -4.34
N ALA A 94 -7.86 33.12 -3.38
CA ALA A 94 -8.14 32.02 -2.47
C ALA A 94 -8.65 30.77 -3.21
N LYS A 95 -9.47 30.94 -4.26
CA LYS A 95 -9.91 29.83 -5.11
C LYS A 95 -8.75 29.18 -5.85
N GLU A 96 -7.87 29.97 -6.44
CA GLU A 96 -6.67 29.45 -7.12
C GLU A 96 -5.75 28.70 -6.16
N MET A 97 -5.53 29.23 -4.95
CA MET A 97 -4.75 28.55 -3.92
C MET A 97 -5.35 27.21 -3.52
N VAL A 98 -6.68 27.12 -3.35
CA VAL A 98 -7.36 25.86 -3.05
C VAL A 98 -7.21 24.87 -4.20
N HIS A 99 -7.31 25.33 -5.45
CA HIS A 99 -7.07 24.48 -6.62
C HIS A 99 -5.64 23.94 -6.65
N GLU A 100 -4.65 24.77 -6.33
CA GLU A 100 -3.25 24.35 -6.29
C GLU A 100 -2.97 23.37 -5.15
N LEU A 101 -3.52 23.63 -3.95
CA LEU A 101 -3.46 22.71 -2.81
C LEU A 101 -4.08 21.35 -3.14
N ARG A 102 -5.23 21.33 -3.80
CA ARG A 102 -5.89 20.09 -4.22
C ARG A 102 -5.01 19.31 -5.19
N ARG A 103 -4.36 20.01 -6.13
CA ARG A 103 -3.42 19.42 -7.08
C ARG A 103 -2.20 18.81 -6.38
N GLN A 104 -1.65 19.50 -5.38
CA GLN A 104 -0.54 18.98 -4.58
C GLN A 104 -0.94 17.75 -3.75
N LEU A 105 -2.14 17.75 -3.16
CA LEU A 105 -2.67 16.61 -2.42
C LEU A 105 -2.82 15.38 -3.32
N GLU A 106 -3.36 15.54 -4.53
CA GLU A 106 -3.50 14.44 -5.49
C GLU A 106 -2.13 13.86 -5.91
N LEU A 107 -1.12 14.71 -6.06
CA LEU A 107 0.25 14.28 -6.35
C LEU A 107 0.88 13.52 -5.17
N GLN A 108 0.69 13.99 -3.95
CA GLN A 108 1.15 13.32 -2.73
C GLN A 108 0.48 11.94 -2.59
N GLN A 109 -0.84 11.85 -2.71
CA GLN A 109 -1.57 10.57 -2.64
C GLN A 109 -1.15 9.58 -3.72
N LYS A 110 -0.75 10.06 -4.91
CA LYS A 110 -0.20 9.18 -5.96
C LYS A 110 1.17 8.64 -5.56
N ARG A 111 2.03 9.46 -4.95
CA ARG A 111 3.36 9.03 -4.48
C ARG A 111 3.24 8.01 -3.35
N GLU A 112 2.36 8.26 -2.38
CA GLU A 112 2.10 7.34 -1.27
C GLU A 112 1.67 5.96 -1.78
N ARG A 113 0.68 5.90 -2.68
CA ARG A 113 0.21 4.64 -3.29
C ARG A 113 1.32 3.87 -3.99
N VAL A 114 2.23 4.56 -4.69
CA VAL A 114 3.37 3.90 -5.35
C VAL A 114 4.36 3.34 -4.32
N VAL A 115 4.61 4.05 -3.23
CA VAL A 115 5.48 3.59 -2.15
C VAL A 115 4.88 2.38 -1.43
N GLU A 116 3.60 2.44 -1.07
CA GLU A 116 2.88 1.33 -0.43
C GLU A 116 2.89 0.08 -1.32
N HIS A 117 2.61 0.25 -2.62
CA HIS A 117 2.62 -0.86 -3.56
C HIS A 117 4.00 -1.50 -3.71
N ARG A 118 5.06 -0.68 -3.74
CA ARG A 118 6.45 -1.17 -3.77
C ARG A 118 6.80 -1.90 -2.46
N ALA A 119 6.35 -1.40 -1.31
CA ALA A 119 6.57 -2.03 -0.01
C ALA A 119 5.89 -3.41 0.07
N LEU A 120 4.61 -3.50 -0.28
CA LEU A 120 3.87 -4.77 -0.30
C LEU A 120 4.51 -5.79 -1.24
N THR A 121 4.95 -5.35 -2.42
CA THR A 121 5.64 -6.22 -3.39
C THR A 121 6.98 -6.73 -2.82
N ALA A 122 7.72 -5.90 -2.11
CA ALA A 122 8.97 -6.29 -1.47
C ALA A 122 8.74 -7.30 -0.33
N GLU A 123 7.69 -7.11 0.48
CA GLU A 123 7.32 -8.05 1.55
C GLU A 123 6.89 -9.41 1.00
N LEU A 124 6.07 -9.44 -0.05
CA LEU A 124 5.68 -10.68 -0.72
C LEU A 124 6.89 -11.46 -1.23
N ARG A 125 7.84 -10.78 -1.88
CA ARG A 125 9.08 -11.40 -2.33
C ARG A 125 9.90 -11.94 -1.17
N ARG A 126 10.03 -11.18 -0.07
CA ARG A 126 10.75 -11.60 1.13
C ARG A 126 10.15 -12.89 1.71
N HIS A 127 8.82 -12.97 1.82
CA HIS A 127 8.15 -14.18 2.26
C HIS A 127 8.38 -15.37 1.31
N GLN A 128 8.31 -15.16 0.00
CA GLN A 128 8.61 -16.21 -0.98
C GLN A 128 10.04 -16.74 -0.86
N PHE A 129 11.01 -15.84 -0.69
CA PHE A 129 12.40 -16.23 -0.47
C PHE A 129 12.57 -16.97 0.86
N GLU A 130 11.92 -16.53 1.93
CA GLU A 130 12.01 -17.19 3.23
C GLU A 130 11.47 -18.62 3.19
N VAL A 131 10.33 -18.84 2.53
CA VAL A 131 9.76 -20.19 2.33
C VAL A 131 10.70 -21.05 1.49
N SER A 132 11.26 -20.49 0.42
CA SER A 132 12.20 -21.20 -0.46
C SER A 132 13.49 -21.59 0.27
N LEU A 133 14.02 -20.69 1.11
CA LEU A 133 15.19 -20.93 1.95
C LEU A 133 14.91 -22.01 3.00
N LYS A 134 13.74 -21.99 3.66
CA LYS A 134 13.32 -23.04 4.60
C LYS A 134 13.23 -24.40 3.90
N GLN A 135 12.64 -24.45 2.71
CA GLN A 135 12.54 -25.69 1.94
C GLN A 135 13.91 -26.22 1.50
N CYS A 136 14.79 -25.34 1.00
CA CYS A 136 16.17 -25.69 0.65
C CYS A 136 16.96 -26.20 1.88
N ARG A 137 16.82 -25.52 3.02
CA ARG A 137 17.46 -25.92 4.28
C ARG A 137 17.01 -27.30 4.75
N HIS A 138 15.71 -27.59 4.73
CA HIS A 138 15.19 -28.92 5.04
C HIS A 138 15.70 -29.98 4.07
N HIS A 139 15.80 -29.64 2.78
CA HIS A 139 16.35 -30.55 1.77
C HIS A 139 17.83 -30.87 2.04
N LEU A 140 18.64 -29.85 2.32
CA LEU A 140 20.05 -30.02 2.69
C LEU A 140 20.21 -30.85 3.97
N GLN A 141 19.43 -30.59 5.01
CA GLN A 141 19.45 -31.38 6.24
C GLN A 141 19.11 -32.86 5.99
N HIS A 142 18.14 -33.12 5.13
CA HIS A 142 17.77 -34.48 4.75
C HIS A 142 18.87 -35.17 3.93
N LEU A 143 19.54 -34.45 3.03
CA LEU A 143 20.69 -34.95 2.29
C LEU A 143 21.87 -35.24 3.23
N GLU A 144 22.19 -34.33 4.15
CA GLU A 144 23.26 -34.50 5.13
C GLU A 144 23.03 -35.73 6.00
N ALA A 145 21.81 -35.91 6.53
CA ALA A 145 21.45 -37.10 7.29
C ALA A 145 21.58 -38.39 6.46
N ASN A 146 21.15 -38.37 5.19
CA ASN A 146 21.30 -39.52 4.30
C ASN A 146 22.76 -39.87 4.02
N VAL A 147 23.62 -38.86 3.78
CA VAL A 147 25.05 -39.07 3.54
C VAL A 147 25.72 -39.63 4.79
N LYS A 148 25.41 -39.10 5.97
CA LYS A 148 25.91 -39.63 7.25
C LYS A 148 25.55 -41.11 7.42
N HIS A 149 24.30 -41.49 7.17
CA HIS A 149 23.88 -42.89 7.26
C HIS A 149 24.57 -43.79 6.22
N HIS A 150 24.75 -43.32 4.99
CA HIS A 150 25.47 -44.07 3.94
C HIS A 150 26.93 -44.31 4.31
N ILE A 151 27.63 -43.26 4.78
CA ILE A 151 29.03 -43.35 5.21
C ILE A 151 29.15 -44.35 6.36
N VAL A 152 28.26 -44.28 7.36
CA VAL A 152 28.28 -45.23 8.49
C VAL A 152 28.01 -46.67 8.04
N SER A 153 27.07 -46.91 7.12
CA SER A 153 26.82 -48.27 6.60
C SER A 153 27.98 -48.83 5.78
N ILE A 154 28.68 -47.98 5.02
CA ILE A 154 29.87 -48.38 4.25
C ILE A 154 31.02 -48.71 5.21
N LEU A 155 31.25 -47.86 6.21
CA LEU A 155 32.31 -48.07 7.21
C LEU A 155 32.09 -49.37 7.99
N LEU A 156 30.86 -49.60 8.47
CA LEU A 156 30.52 -50.80 9.23
C LEU A 156 30.61 -52.07 8.38
N GLY A 157 30.14 -52.01 7.12
CA GLY A 157 30.25 -53.13 6.18
C GLY A 157 31.69 -53.46 5.82
N GLY A 158 32.53 -52.43 5.62
CA GLY A 158 33.97 -52.59 5.39
C GLY A 158 34.69 -53.19 6.61
N LEU A 159 34.38 -52.73 7.82
CA LEU A 159 34.95 -53.27 9.06
C LEU A 159 34.57 -54.74 9.26
N LEU A 160 33.30 -55.09 9.06
CA LEU A 160 32.84 -56.48 9.11
C LEU A 160 33.53 -57.33 8.04
N GLY A 161 33.61 -56.85 6.80
CA GLY A 161 34.31 -57.53 5.71
C GLY A 161 35.79 -57.78 6.01
N ALA A 162 36.47 -56.81 6.62
CA ALA A 162 37.86 -56.95 7.04
C ALA A 162 38.04 -57.98 8.17
N LEU A 163 37.14 -57.98 9.17
CA LEU A 163 37.14 -58.99 10.23
C LEU A 163 36.94 -60.40 9.67
N PHE A 164 35.96 -60.58 8.77
CA PHE A 164 35.72 -61.88 8.12
C PHE A 164 36.90 -62.32 7.25
N GLY A 165 37.47 -61.39 6.46
CA GLY A 165 38.68 -61.67 5.69
C GLY A 165 39.83 -62.15 6.56
N TRP A 166 40.08 -61.47 7.69
CA TRP A 166 41.08 -61.86 8.70
C TRP A 166 40.86 -63.25 9.26
N LEU A 167 39.63 -63.58 9.65
CA LEU A 167 39.32 -64.93 10.14
C LEU A 167 39.57 -66.01 9.08
N VAL A 168 39.16 -65.78 7.83
CA VAL A 168 39.37 -66.72 6.72
C VAL A 168 40.86 -66.90 6.42
N ALA A 169 41.65 -65.82 6.43
CA ALA A 169 43.08 -65.92 6.19
C ALA A 169 43.81 -66.71 7.29
N ILE A 170 43.44 -66.50 8.55
CA ILE A 170 44.00 -67.28 9.69
C ILE A 170 43.68 -68.77 9.52
N ILE A 171 42.44 -69.12 9.15
CA ILE A 171 42.04 -70.50 8.89
C ILE A 171 42.87 -71.10 7.74
N LEU A 172 43.07 -70.37 6.65
CA LEU A 172 43.89 -70.84 5.51
C LEU A 172 45.36 -71.06 5.89
N ILE A 173 45.92 -70.20 6.74
CA ILE A 173 47.30 -70.38 7.25
C ILE A 173 47.40 -71.66 8.08
N VAL A 174 46.37 -71.99 8.88
CA VAL A 174 46.32 -73.22 9.69
C VAL A 174 46.19 -74.49 8.84
N VAL A 175 45.65 -74.39 7.62
CA VAL A 175 45.45 -75.51 6.67
C VAL A 175 46.66 -75.67 5.70
N ASP A 176 47.82 -75.12 6.04
CA ASP A 176 49.06 -75.15 5.22
C ASP A 176 48.92 -74.52 3.83
N THR A 177 48.01 -73.56 3.66
CA THR A 177 47.88 -72.81 2.40
C THR A 177 48.99 -71.74 2.32
N PRO A 178 49.67 -71.56 1.18
CA PRO A 178 50.71 -70.54 1.06
C PRO A 178 50.15 -69.13 1.29
N THR A 179 50.88 -68.32 2.07
CA THR A 179 50.47 -66.99 2.59
C THR A 179 50.09 -65.98 1.51
N PHE A 180 50.64 -66.09 0.30
CA PHE A 180 50.28 -65.20 -0.80
C PHE A 180 48.82 -65.42 -1.27
N VAL A 181 48.29 -66.63 -1.17
CA VAL A 181 46.88 -66.94 -1.53
C VAL A 181 45.94 -66.34 -0.48
N ALA A 182 46.31 -66.42 0.80
CA ALA A 182 45.55 -65.81 1.89
C ALA A 182 45.50 -64.28 1.77
N MET A 183 46.60 -63.63 1.39
CA MET A 183 46.65 -62.19 1.10
C MET A 183 45.80 -61.81 -0.12
N PHE A 184 45.77 -62.63 -1.17
CA PHE A 184 44.98 -62.33 -2.37
C PHE A 184 43.47 -62.45 -2.14
N LEU A 185 43.06 -63.35 -1.25
CA LEU A 185 41.65 -63.54 -0.85
C LEU A 185 41.11 -62.42 0.04
N MET A 186 41.96 -61.66 0.74
CA MET A 186 41.54 -60.53 1.57
C MET A 186 40.81 -59.43 0.78
N GLY A 187 41.33 -59.07 -0.38
CA GLY A 187 40.78 -58.00 -1.22
C GLY A 187 39.29 -58.21 -1.57
N PRO A 188 38.92 -59.38 -2.11
CA PRO A 188 37.53 -59.73 -2.39
C PRO A 188 36.59 -59.71 -1.17
N PHE A 189 37.04 -60.12 0.02
CA PHE A 189 36.21 -60.10 1.23
C PHE A 189 35.95 -58.68 1.75
N VAL A 190 36.96 -57.81 1.71
CA VAL A 190 36.81 -56.40 2.07
C VAL A 190 35.92 -55.67 1.05
N ALA A 191 36.15 -55.89 -0.25
CA ALA A 191 35.32 -55.34 -1.32
C ALA A 191 33.87 -55.85 -1.24
N GLY A 192 33.68 -57.16 -1.02
CA GLY A 192 32.38 -57.79 -0.85
C GLY A 192 31.63 -57.27 0.38
N GLY A 193 32.33 -57.09 1.52
CA GLY A 193 31.77 -56.50 2.73
C GLY A 193 31.32 -55.05 2.54
N ALA A 194 32.07 -54.25 1.78
CA ALA A 194 31.68 -52.88 1.44
C ALA A 194 30.43 -52.85 0.54
N ILE A 195 30.36 -53.70 -0.49
CA ILE A 195 29.19 -53.81 -1.39
C ILE A 195 27.97 -54.29 -0.60
N PHE A 196 28.13 -55.27 0.28
CA PHE A 196 27.07 -55.76 1.15
C PHE A 196 26.58 -54.67 2.12
N GLY A 197 27.48 -53.87 2.70
CA GLY A 197 27.15 -52.73 3.54
C GLY A 197 26.30 -51.68 2.80
N VAL A 198 26.65 -51.35 1.56
CA VAL A 198 25.85 -50.46 0.69
C VAL A 198 24.48 -51.07 0.41
N GLY A 199 24.41 -52.36 0.08
CA GLY A 199 23.16 -53.07 -0.19
C GLY A 199 22.20 -53.08 1.00
N LEU A 200 22.72 -53.35 2.21
CA LEU A 200 21.94 -53.34 3.44
C LEU A 200 21.46 -51.93 3.81
N GLY A 201 22.31 -50.91 3.60
CA GLY A 201 21.97 -49.50 3.78
C GLY A 201 20.86 -49.04 2.84
N LEU A 202 20.92 -49.45 1.57
CA LEU A 202 19.87 -49.15 0.59
C LEU A 202 18.56 -49.91 0.87
N ALA A 203 18.63 -51.17 1.29
CA ALA A 203 17.46 -51.98 1.62
C ALA A 203 16.72 -51.45 2.85
N THR A 204 17.45 -51.07 3.91
CA THR A 204 16.86 -50.44 5.11
C THR A 204 16.23 -49.09 4.78
N ARG A 205 16.83 -48.32 3.85
CA ARG A 205 16.27 -47.05 3.35
C ARG A 205 15.00 -47.26 2.53
N GLN A 206 14.96 -48.23 1.63
CA GLN A 206 13.74 -48.58 0.87
C GLN A 206 12.61 -49.00 1.81
N ARG A 207 12.89 -49.81 2.85
CA ARG A 207 11.88 -50.18 3.86
C ARG A 207 11.32 -48.97 4.61
N LYS A 208 12.16 -48.01 4.99
CA LYS A 208 11.71 -46.76 5.62
C LYS A 208 10.86 -45.91 4.67
N LEU A 209 11.27 -45.77 3.41
CA LEU A 209 10.48 -45.04 2.39
C LEU A 209 9.12 -45.70 2.13
N LEU A 210 9.08 -47.03 2.05
CA LEU A 210 7.83 -47.78 1.91
C LEU A 210 6.93 -47.64 3.15
N ALA A 211 7.50 -47.63 4.36
CA ALA A 211 6.74 -47.39 5.60
C ALA A 211 6.16 -45.96 5.65
N VAL A 212 6.90 -44.96 5.19
CA VAL A 212 6.41 -43.57 5.08
C VAL A 212 5.32 -43.46 4.01
N HIS A 213 5.51 -44.07 2.84
CA HIS A 213 4.50 -44.10 1.78
C HIS A 213 3.20 -44.78 2.23
N LYS A 214 3.32 -45.88 2.99
CA LYS A 214 2.17 -46.58 3.60
C LYS A 214 1.43 -45.72 4.64
N ARG A 215 2.14 -44.88 5.41
CA ARG A 215 1.52 -43.91 6.33
C ARG A 215 0.79 -42.76 5.61
N ILE A 216 1.25 -42.36 4.43
CA ILE A 216 0.61 -41.29 3.64
C ILE A 216 -0.65 -41.81 2.93
N GLN A 217 -0.68 -43.09 2.52
CA GLN A 217 -1.84 -43.70 1.86
C GLN A 217 -3.00 -44.05 2.80
N HIS A 218 -2.74 -44.24 4.09
CA HIS A 218 -3.80 -44.35 5.10
C HIS A 218 -3.94 -43.03 5.85
N PRO A 219 -4.75 -42.07 5.34
CA PRO A 219 -5.12 -40.94 6.18
C PRO A 219 -5.90 -41.52 7.36
N VAL A 220 -5.35 -41.37 8.56
CA VAL A 220 -6.16 -41.41 9.77
C VAL A 220 -7.22 -40.35 9.57
N VAL A 221 -8.45 -40.80 9.31
CA VAL A 221 -9.65 -39.98 9.27
C VAL A 221 -9.84 -39.45 10.69
N SER A 222 -9.12 -38.38 11.03
CA SER A 222 -9.48 -37.53 12.14
C SER A 222 -10.46 -36.52 11.58
N ALA A 223 -11.74 -36.84 11.79
CA ALA A 223 -12.85 -36.00 11.42
C ALA A 223 -12.77 -34.65 12.16
N LYS A 224 -12.28 -33.61 11.47
CA LYS A 224 -12.80 -32.26 11.66
C LYS A 224 -12.63 -31.41 10.40
N SER A 225 -13.72 -31.37 9.66
CA SER A 225 -14.17 -30.35 8.71
C SER A 225 -13.38 -29.03 8.71
N THR A 226 -12.65 -28.75 7.62
CA THR A 226 -12.84 -27.56 6.76
C THR A 226 -11.97 -27.69 5.52
N GLN A 227 -12.61 -27.91 4.38
CA GLN A 227 -11.99 -28.12 3.07
C GLN A 227 -12.07 -26.79 2.29
N PRO A 228 -10.96 -26.21 1.77
CA PRO A 228 -11.02 -25.28 0.66
C PRO A 228 -10.84 -26.02 -0.68
N PRO A 229 -11.43 -25.55 -1.79
CA PRO A 229 -11.52 -26.34 -3.02
C PRO A 229 -10.21 -26.39 -3.82
N ALA A 230 -9.94 -27.59 -4.31
CA ALA A 230 -9.16 -28.04 -5.47
C ALA A 230 -8.05 -27.13 -6.05
N LYS A 231 -6.80 -27.55 -5.81
CA LYS A 231 -5.52 -27.07 -6.38
C LYS A 231 -5.36 -27.23 -7.91
N ARG A 232 -6.42 -27.52 -8.67
CA ARG A 232 -6.34 -27.79 -10.13
C ARG A 232 -6.45 -26.53 -10.99
N THR A 233 -6.99 -25.45 -10.46
CA THR A 233 -7.14 -24.16 -11.15
C THR A 233 -5.86 -23.33 -11.13
N VAL A 234 -5.14 -23.28 -10.00
CA VAL A 234 -3.97 -22.41 -9.81
C VAL A 234 -2.82 -22.72 -10.76
N LEU A 235 -2.58 -24.01 -11.08
CA LEU A 235 -1.52 -24.39 -12.00
C LEU A 235 -1.83 -24.00 -13.45
N ARG A 236 -3.12 -24.02 -13.85
CA ARG A 236 -3.58 -23.57 -15.16
C ARG A 236 -3.56 -22.04 -15.28
N THR A 237 -3.88 -21.32 -14.21
CA THR A 237 -3.77 -19.85 -14.18
C THR A 237 -2.32 -19.39 -14.17
N ALA A 238 -1.45 -20.04 -13.40
CA ALA A 238 -0.02 -19.72 -13.37
C ALA A 238 0.67 -20.01 -14.71
N MET A 239 0.30 -21.10 -15.40
CA MET A 239 0.84 -21.42 -16.72
C MET A 239 0.28 -20.52 -17.83
N GLY A 240 -0.95 -20.02 -17.68
CA GLY A 240 -1.53 -18.99 -18.55
C GLY A 240 -0.79 -17.65 -18.43
N CYS A 241 -0.61 -17.15 -17.21
CA CYS A 241 0.10 -15.89 -16.96
C CYS A 241 1.58 -15.92 -17.37
N ALA A 242 2.24 -17.07 -17.24
CA ALA A 242 3.62 -17.22 -17.70
C ALA A 242 3.73 -17.22 -19.23
N LYS A 243 2.71 -17.72 -19.94
CA LYS A 243 2.69 -17.74 -21.40
C LYS A 243 2.43 -16.35 -21.98
N ASP A 244 1.53 -15.58 -21.37
CA ASP A 244 1.22 -14.22 -21.80
C ASP A 244 2.40 -13.26 -21.55
N ALA A 245 3.07 -13.39 -20.40
CA ALA A 245 4.28 -12.61 -20.10
C ALA A 245 5.45 -12.90 -21.05
N LEU A 246 5.56 -14.14 -21.55
CA LEU A 246 6.63 -14.54 -22.48
C LEU A 246 6.33 -14.11 -23.92
N PHE A 247 5.05 -14.00 -24.28
CA PHE A 247 4.62 -13.46 -25.58
C PHE A 247 4.79 -11.94 -25.65
N GLU A 248 4.59 -11.24 -24.54
CA GLU A 248 4.78 -9.79 -24.45
C GLU A 248 6.27 -9.41 -24.54
N TYR A 249 7.16 -10.23 -23.95
CA TYR A 249 8.62 -10.06 -24.03
C TYR A 249 9.21 -10.31 -25.43
N MET A 250 8.61 -11.21 -26.23
CA MET A 250 9.06 -11.47 -27.61
C MET A 250 8.52 -10.46 -28.63
N ARG A 251 7.60 -9.58 -28.23
CA ARG A 251 6.98 -8.57 -29.11
C ARG A 251 7.63 -7.18 -29.00
N SER A 252 8.33 -6.93 -27.89
CA SER A 252 9.22 -5.78 -27.67
C SER A 252 10.62 -6.04 -28.19
#